data_AF-A0A963GHC1-F1
#
_entry.id   AF-A0A963GHC1-F1
#
_cell.length_a   1.000
_cell.length_b   1.000
_cell.length_c   1.000
_cell.angle_alpha   90.00
_cell.angle_beta   90.00
_cell.angle_gamma   90.00
#
_symmetry.space_group_name_H-M   'P 1'
#
loop_
_entity.id
_entity.type
_entity.pdbx_description
1 polymer ?
#
loop_
_entity_poly.entity_id
_entity_poly.type
_entity_poly.pdbx_seq_one_letter_code
_entity_poly.pdbx_strand_id
1 'polypeptide(L)'
;MSEDKMSQDPMEFMRGMWSNMGFSLPGMVTPTLDIDELDKRIADMKAVEGWLKMNLNMLQMTTQGLEMQRNTIAAVQSMGQIGRAQEDGEPMANPFASAIWPWNLMQQGAAEEGGSAEQAPPKTAKNAGK
;
A
#
# COMPACT_ATOMS: atom_id res chain seq x y z
N MET A 1 -32.27 -27.31 -46.50
CA MET A 1 -32.01 -27.71 -45.10
C MET A 1 -31.85 -26.41 -44.35
N SER A 2 -32.75 -26.13 -43.40
CA SER A 2 -32.80 -24.84 -42.73
C SER A 2 -31.75 -24.79 -41.63
N GLU A 3 -30.78 -23.90 -41.76
CA GLU A 3 -29.86 -23.52 -40.68
C GLU A 3 -30.65 -22.86 -39.54
N ASP A 4 -31.06 -23.68 -38.55
CA ASP A 4 -31.81 -23.28 -37.37
C ASP A 4 -30.96 -23.52 -36.11
N LYS A 5 -29.82 -22.82 -35.99
CA LYS A 5 -28.86 -23.11 -34.90
C LYS A 5 -27.95 -21.98 -34.37
N MET A 6 -28.21 -20.71 -34.65
CA MET A 6 -27.32 -19.62 -34.15
C MET A 6 -28.03 -18.37 -33.63
N SER A 7 -29.23 -18.50 -33.07
CA SER A 7 -29.88 -17.43 -32.31
C SER A 7 -30.36 -17.96 -30.96
N GLN A 8 -29.45 -18.53 -30.19
CA GLN A 8 -29.67 -18.73 -28.76
C GLN A 8 -29.72 -17.34 -28.12
N ASP A 9 -30.93 -16.89 -27.81
CA ASP A 9 -31.23 -15.60 -27.23
C ASP A 9 -30.45 -15.44 -25.91
N PRO A 10 -29.62 -14.40 -25.71
CA PRO A 10 -28.85 -14.19 -24.47
C PRO A 10 -29.72 -14.18 -23.20
N MET A 11 -31.01 -13.88 -23.36
CA MET A 11 -32.02 -14.02 -22.32
C MET A 11 -32.28 -15.48 -21.89
N GLU A 12 -32.25 -16.44 -22.81
CA GLU A 12 -32.42 -17.87 -22.52
C GLU A 12 -31.17 -18.47 -21.87
N PHE A 13 -29.98 -17.99 -22.22
CA PHE A 13 -28.75 -18.33 -21.51
C PHE A 13 -28.80 -17.84 -20.05
N MET A 14 -29.20 -16.57 -19.86
CA MET A 14 -29.33 -15.99 -18.52
C MET A 14 -30.44 -16.67 -17.70
N ARG A 15 -31.55 -17.02 -18.35
CA ARG A 15 -32.64 -17.81 -17.76
C ARG A 15 -32.19 -19.23 -17.40
N GLY A 16 -31.41 -19.87 -18.26
CA GLY A 16 -30.82 -21.20 -18.02
C GLY A 16 -29.88 -21.18 -16.83
N MET A 17 -29.02 -20.15 -16.73
CA MET A 17 -28.12 -19.99 -15.59
C MET A 17 -28.88 -19.72 -14.28
N TRP A 18 -29.91 -18.88 -14.32
CA TRP A 18 -30.73 -18.55 -13.15
C TRP A 18 -31.61 -19.73 -12.69
N SER A 19 -32.16 -20.48 -13.65
CA SER A 19 -32.90 -21.72 -13.40
C SER A 19 -32.01 -22.84 -12.86
N ASN A 20 -30.78 -22.97 -13.36
CA ASN A 20 -29.80 -23.95 -12.88
C ASN A 20 -29.23 -23.60 -11.49
N MET A 21 -29.36 -22.33 -11.06
CA MET A 21 -29.01 -21.87 -9.71
C MET A 21 -30.15 -22.07 -8.70
N GLY A 22 -31.26 -22.73 -9.09
CA GLY A 22 -32.33 -23.16 -8.18
C GLY A 22 -33.41 -22.13 -7.90
N PHE A 23 -33.43 -20.99 -8.60
CA PHE A 23 -34.47 -19.96 -8.43
C PHE A 23 -35.66 -20.20 -9.38
N SER A 24 -36.38 -21.30 -9.21
CA SER A 24 -37.70 -21.46 -9.84
C SER A 24 -38.78 -20.88 -8.92
N LEU A 25 -39.43 -19.78 -9.32
CA LEU A 25 -40.62 -19.26 -8.64
C LEU A 25 -41.87 -19.51 -9.50
N PRO A 26 -42.53 -20.65 -9.30
CA PRO A 26 -43.97 -20.60 -9.04
C PRO A 26 -44.41 -21.65 -8.00
N GLY A 27 -45.01 -21.15 -6.91
CA GLY A 27 -45.31 -21.92 -5.69
C GLY A 27 -44.36 -21.49 -4.61
N MET A 28 -44.75 -20.47 -3.83
CA MET A 28 -44.00 -20.02 -2.67
C MET A 28 -43.73 -21.23 -1.79
N VAL A 29 -42.50 -21.75 -1.84
CA VAL A 29 -41.92 -22.49 -0.74
C VAL A 29 -42.14 -21.60 0.46
N THR A 30 -43.01 -22.04 1.37
CA THR A 30 -43.18 -21.40 2.66
C THR A 30 -41.79 -21.10 3.19
N PRO A 31 -41.44 -19.82 3.44
CA PRO A 31 -40.19 -19.50 4.11
C PRO A 31 -40.15 -20.38 5.34
N THR A 32 -39.10 -21.19 5.49
CA THR A 32 -38.95 -21.98 6.70
C THR A 32 -38.90 -20.97 7.84
N LEU A 33 -40.00 -20.87 8.60
CA LEU A 33 -40.12 -20.05 9.81
C LEU A 33 -39.34 -20.70 10.96
N ASP A 34 -38.23 -21.36 10.63
CA ASP A 34 -37.35 -22.00 11.58
C ASP A 34 -36.23 -21.01 11.89
N ILE A 35 -36.33 -20.41 13.07
CA ILE A 35 -35.38 -19.43 13.57
C ILE A 35 -33.98 -20.04 13.67
N ASP A 36 -33.86 -21.33 13.97
CA ASP A 36 -32.56 -22.01 14.10
C ASP A 36 -31.86 -22.12 12.72
N GLU A 37 -32.63 -22.37 11.65
CA GLU A 37 -32.10 -22.36 10.29
C GLU A 37 -31.66 -20.95 9.87
N LEU A 38 -32.45 -19.93 10.21
CA LEU A 38 -32.10 -18.53 9.97
C LEU A 38 -30.82 -18.15 10.71
N ASP A 39 -30.66 -18.53 11.98
CA ASP A 39 -29.46 -18.26 12.76
C ASP A 39 -28.22 -18.93 12.17
N LYS A 40 -28.35 -20.17 11.68
CA LYS A 40 -27.26 -20.85 10.97
C LYS A 40 -26.89 -20.13 9.67
N ARG A 41 -27.88 -19.76 8.85
CA ARG A 41 -27.64 -18.98 7.61
C ARG A 41 -26.99 -17.63 7.91
N ILE A 42 -27.41 -16.96 8.99
CA ILE A 42 -26.80 -15.70 9.44
C ILE A 42 -25.33 -15.93 9.83
N ALA A 43 -25.03 -16.99 10.59
CA ALA A 43 -23.67 -17.33 10.99
C ALA A 43 -22.77 -17.61 9.77
N ASP A 44 -23.25 -18.42 8.83
CA ASP A 44 -22.53 -18.74 7.59
C ASP A 44 -22.30 -17.47 6.75
N MET A 45 -23.31 -16.61 6.59
CA MET A 45 -23.16 -15.34 5.88
C MET A 45 -22.20 -14.38 6.56
N LYS A 46 -22.15 -14.34 7.90
CA LYS A 46 -21.15 -13.55 8.64
C LYS A 46 -19.74 -14.09 8.45
N ALA A 47 -19.56 -15.41 8.38
CA ALA A 47 -18.27 -16.01 8.08
C ALA A 47 -17.79 -15.65 6.67
N VAL A 48 -18.68 -15.72 5.67
CA VAL A 48 -18.41 -15.29 4.30
C VAL A 48 -18.08 -13.80 4.25
N GLU A 49 -18.85 -12.96 4.94
CA GLU A 49 -18.60 -11.52 5.05
C GLU A 49 -17.21 -11.24 5.64
N GLY A 50 -16.83 -11.96 6.71
CA GLY A 50 -15.50 -11.86 7.31
C GLY A 50 -14.38 -12.22 6.34
N TRP A 51 -14.54 -13.30 5.57
CA TRP A 51 -13.56 -13.71 4.57
C TRP A 51 -13.44 -12.70 3.42
N LEU A 52 -14.57 -12.16 2.94
CA LEU A 52 -14.57 -11.12 1.91
C LEU A 52 -13.90 -9.83 2.39
N LYS A 53 -14.13 -9.43 3.65
CA LYS A 53 -13.43 -8.29 4.26
C LYS A 53 -11.92 -8.52 4.32
N MET A 54 -11.47 -9.72 4.67
CA MET A 54 -10.05 -10.07 4.66
C MET A 54 -9.45 -9.97 3.25
N ASN A 55 -10.14 -10.48 2.23
CA ASN A 55 -9.71 -10.34 0.83
C ASN A 55 -9.62 -8.88 0.39
N LEU A 56 -10.62 -8.08 0.73
CA LEU A 56 -10.63 -6.65 0.42
C LEU A 56 -9.43 -5.94 1.06
N ASN A 57 -9.16 -6.20 2.35
CA ASN A 57 -8.03 -5.60 3.04
C ASN A 57 -6.69 -5.97 2.38
N MET A 58 -6.51 -7.25 2.01
CA MET A 58 -5.29 -7.70 1.33
C MET A 58 -5.10 -7.03 -0.04
N LEU A 59 -6.19 -6.89 -0.81
CA LEU A 59 -6.15 -6.17 -2.08
C LEU A 59 -5.78 -4.70 -1.90
N GLN A 60 -6.36 -4.02 -0.91
CA GLN A 60 -6.03 -2.63 -0.60
C GLN A 60 -4.55 -2.46 -0.22
N MET A 61 -4.02 -3.36 0.61
CA MET A 61 -2.59 -3.36 0.96
C MET A 61 -1.69 -3.58 -0.26
N THR A 62 -2.09 -4.49 -1.16
CA THR A 62 -1.35 -4.73 -2.42
C THR A 62 -1.34 -3.49 -3.31
N THR A 63 -2.49 -2.82 -3.46
CA THR A 63 -2.61 -1.57 -4.23
C THR A 63 -1.69 -0.49 -3.67
N GLN A 64 -1.70 -0.28 -2.35
CA GLN A 64 -0.81 0.70 -1.70
C GLN A 64 0.68 0.35 -1.91
N GLY A 65 1.03 -0.93 -1.85
CA GLY A 65 2.38 -1.40 -2.16
C GLY A 65 2.79 -1.09 -3.61
N LEU A 66 1.89 -1.29 -4.57
CA LEU A 66 2.13 -0.96 -5.98
C LEU A 66 2.21 0.55 -6.22
N GLU A 67 1.38 1.36 -5.55
CA GLU A 67 1.43 2.81 -5.61
C GLU A 67 2.76 3.36 -5.05
N MET A 68 3.26 2.78 -3.96
CA MET A 68 4.57 3.11 -3.42
C MET A 68 5.69 2.76 -4.41
N GLN A 69 5.66 1.55 -5.00
CA GLN A 69 6.63 1.14 -6.03
C GLN A 69 6.61 2.08 -7.24
N ARG A 70 5.42 2.45 -7.73
CA ARG A 70 5.25 3.43 -8.81
C ARG A 70 5.90 4.75 -8.45
N ASN A 71 5.64 5.27 -7.25
CA ASN A 71 6.17 6.56 -6.82
C ASN A 71 7.70 6.52 -6.68
N THR A 72 8.28 5.42 -6.21
CA THR A 72 9.73 5.22 -6.18
C THR A 72 10.32 5.21 -7.59
N ILE A 73 9.73 4.48 -8.55
CA ILE A 73 10.19 4.48 -9.94
C ILE A 73 10.08 5.89 -10.55
N ALA A 74 8.99 6.61 -10.28
CA ALA A 74 8.81 7.98 -10.76
C ALA A 74 9.89 8.92 -10.22
N ALA A 75 10.29 8.78 -8.95
CA ALA A 75 11.39 9.54 -8.36
C ALA A 75 12.75 9.19 -8.98
N VAL A 76 13.01 7.92 -9.30
CA VAL A 76 14.24 7.52 -10.01
C VAL A 76 14.26 8.08 -11.43
N GLN A 77 13.12 8.05 -12.13
CA GLN A 77 13.02 8.62 -13.48
C GLN A 77 13.20 10.14 -13.50
N SER A 78 12.69 10.87 -12.49
CA SER A 78 12.89 12.31 -12.39
C SER A 78 14.36 12.64 -12.10
N MET A 79 15.03 11.86 -11.26
CA MET A 79 16.47 11.98 -11.01
C MET A 79 17.31 11.72 -12.26
N GLY A 80 16.95 10.70 -13.06
CA GLY A 80 17.61 10.44 -14.35
C GLY A 80 17.42 11.56 -15.37
N GLN A 81 16.26 12.24 -15.34
CA GLN A 81 16.02 13.44 -16.16
C GLN A 81 16.82 14.64 -15.68
N ILE A 82 16.93 14.85 -14.36
CA ILE A 82 17.79 15.91 -13.79
C ILE A 82 19.26 15.67 -14.17
N GLY A 83 19.73 14.42 -14.05
CA GLY A 83 21.11 14.05 -14.44
C GLY A 83 21.40 14.29 -15.93
N ARG A 84 20.42 14.08 -16.81
CA ARG A 84 20.53 14.44 -18.23
C ARG A 84 20.44 15.94 -18.50
N ALA A 85 19.57 16.66 -17.79
CA ALA A 85 19.49 18.12 -17.89
C ALA A 85 20.74 18.83 -17.34
N GLN A 86 21.47 18.18 -16.43
CA GLN A 86 22.73 18.68 -15.88
C GLN A 86 23.89 18.59 -16.90
N GLU A 87 23.81 17.73 -17.92
CA GLU A 87 24.76 17.73 -19.05
C GLU A 87 24.59 18.96 -19.97
N ASP A 88 23.42 19.62 -19.92
CA ASP A 88 23.13 20.86 -20.69
C ASP A 88 23.46 22.16 -19.92
N GLY A 89 24.11 22.07 -18.76
CA GLY A 89 24.79 23.21 -18.11
C GLY A 89 23.95 24.15 -17.23
N GLU A 90 22.65 23.87 -17.02
CA GLU A 90 21.80 24.68 -16.11
C GLU A 90 21.66 24.01 -14.73
N PRO A 91 22.01 24.68 -13.61
CA PRO A 91 22.02 24.09 -12.28
C PRO A 91 20.60 24.05 -11.69
N MET A 92 19.82 23.03 -12.04
CA MET A 92 18.55 22.77 -11.36
C MET A 92 18.78 22.04 -10.04
N ALA A 93 18.32 22.64 -8.94
CA ALA A 93 18.48 22.14 -7.59
C ALA A 93 17.91 20.72 -7.43
N ASN A 94 18.74 19.80 -6.95
CA ASN A 94 18.35 18.42 -6.67
C ASN A 94 17.29 18.38 -5.55
N PRO A 95 16.04 17.97 -5.82
CA PRO A 95 14.96 17.97 -4.83
C PRO A 95 15.19 16.99 -3.66
N PHE A 96 16.07 16.01 -3.85
CA PHE A 96 16.52 15.11 -2.78
C PHE A 96 17.56 15.76 -1.85
N ALA A 97 18.43 16.63 -2.39
CA ALA A 97 19.42 17.35 -1.59
C ALA A 97 18.75 18.36 -0.65
N SER A 98 17.67 19.00 -1.09
CA SER A 98 16.84 19.88 -0.26
C SER A 98 16.03 19.13 0.81
N ALA A 99 15.69 17.86 0.60
CA ALA A 99 15.03 17.03 1.61
C ALA A 99 15.98 16.50 2.70
N ILE A 100 17.26 16.26 2.37
CA ILE A 100 18.29 15.77 3.31
C ILE A 100 18.97 16.91 4.09
N TRP A 101 18.89 18.15 3.60
CA TRP A 101 19.51 19.33 4.22
C TRP A 101 19.27 19.48 5.74
N PRO A 102 18.04 19.29 6.28
CA PRO A 102 17.78 19.46 7.72
C PRO A 102 18.52 18.41 8.57
N TRP A 103 18.64 17.18 8.07
CA TRP A 103 19.34 16.10 8.76
C TRP A 103 20.86 16.28 8.72
N ASN A 104 21.40 16.77 7.60
CA ASN A 104 22.83 17.02 7.45
C ASN A 104 23.32 18.18 8.33
N LEU A 105 22.47 19.20 8.54
CA LEU A 105 22.76 20.33 9.43
C LEU A 105 22.81 19.92 10.91
N MET A 106 21.92 19.01 11.35
CA MET A 106 21.97 18.45 12.71
C MET A 106 23.24 17.64 12.96
N GLN A 107 23.75 16.92 11.95
CA GLN A 107 25.00 16.14 12.10
C GLN A 107 26.24 17.05 12.24
N GLN A 108 26.26 18.20 11.56
CA GLN A 108 27.33 19.20 11.74
C GLN A 108 27.25 19.88 13.11
N GLY A 109 26.05 20.22 13.60
CA GLY A 109 25.87 20.77 14.95
C GLY A 109 26.24 19.77 16.06
N ALA A 110 25.91 18.49 15.90
CA ALA A 110 26.26 17.44 16.86
C ALA A 110 27.77 17.09 16.86
N ALA A 111 28.46 17.29 15.74
CA ALA A 111 29.92 17.12 15.66
C ALA A 111 30.69 18.27 16.32
N GLU A 112 30.10 19.47 16.42
CA GLU A 112 30.69 20.61 17.14
C GLU A 112 30.42 20.59 18.65
N GLU A 113 29.30 20.02 19.13
CA GLU A 113 29.03 19.90 20.57
C GLU A 113 29.80 18.76 21.28
N GLY A 114 30.39 17.81 20.54
CA GLY A 114 31.21 16.73 21.10
C GLY A 114 32.71 17.02 21.21
N GLY A 115 33.18 18.19 20.75
CA GLY A 115 34.60 18.48 20.52
C GLY A 115 35.31 19.38 21.52
N SER A 116 34.72 19.69 22.68
CA SER A 116 35.35 20.55 23.71
C SER A 116 35.16 20.04 25.13
N ALA A 117 35.68 18.84 25.43
CA ALA A 117 36.10 18.47 26.78
C ALA A 117 36.89 17.16 26.75
N GLU A 118 38.11 17.16 26.23
CA GLU A 118 39.13 16.19 26.67
C GLU A 118 40.52 16.61 26.18
N GLN A 119 41.11 17.66 26.76
CA GLN A 119 42.57 17.78 26.79
C GLN A 119 43.06 18.25 28.17
N ALA A 120 43.65 17.27 28.87
CA ALA A 120 44.71 17.34 29.86
C ALA A 120 44.37 17.32 31.36
N PRO A 121 44.92 16.33 32.10
CA PRO A 121 45.46 16.51 33.44
C PRO A 121 47.02 16.37 33.42
N PRO A 122 47.72 16.68 34.52
CA PRO A 122 48.33 17.97 34.81
C PRO A 122 49.85 17.98 34.58
N LYS A 123 50.40 19.11 34.10
CA LYS A 123 51.83 19.37 34.23
C LYS A 123 52.11 19.99 35.60
N THR A 124 52.90 19.25 36.38
CA THR A 124 53.57 19.67 37.61
C THR A 124 54.22 21.04 37.49
N ALA A 125 53.85 21.97 38.36
CA ALA A 125 54.63 23.16 38.66
C ALA A 125 54.59 23.42 40.18
N LYS A 126 55.62 22.96 40.89
CA LYS A 126 55.96 23.45 42.23
C LYS A 126 57.47 23.70 42.28
N ASN A 127 57.87 24.87 41.81
CA ASN A 127 59.04 25.61 42.27
C ASN A 127 58.46 26.81 43.05
N ALA A 128 58.93 27.28 44.20
CA ALA A 128 60.20 27.18 44.91
C ALA A 128 59.86 27.23 46.43
N GLY A 129 60.62 26.62 47.35
CA GLY A 129 61.90 27.17 47.80
C GLY A 129 61.70 28.22 48.89
N LYS A 130 61.35 27.80 50.12
CA LYS A 130 61.96 28.24 51.39
C LYS A 130 61.45 27.37 52.54
#